data_AF-A0A1L8EA84-F1
#
_entry.id   AF-A0A1L8EA84-F1
#
_cell.length_a   1.000
_cell.length_b   1.000
_cell.length_c   1.000
_cell.angle_alpha   90.00
_cell.angle_beta   90.00
_cell.angle_gamma   90.00
#
_symmetry.space_group_name_H-M   'P 1'
#
loop_
_entity.id
_entity.type
_entity.pdbx_description
1 polymer ?
#
loop_
_entity_poly.entity_id
_entity_poly.type
_entity_poly.pdbx_seq_one_letter_code
_entity_poly.pdbx_strand_id
1 'polypeptide(L)'
;MDILFTGRNYLIFSFLLVWTQGSEISRVNLECFDSYTKEQHSNALTYKNSHLACGGAEAALRSRIKRLRMDIDVEFEKLILAKAAEDMCDNMRSCNDIPDSQGFLQCYSTTTLQAAQTSVTMHFNASSLVVELSENEDYQKDTMHCTLQAKKKYVEDWLDTYQRHLQCLSST
;
A
#
# COMPACT_ATOMS: atom_id res chain seq x y z
N MET A 1 -44.27 -16.57 15.23
CA MET A 1 -44.18 -15.46 16.21
C MET A 1 -43.49 -14.33 15.48
N ASP A 2 -44.33 -13.53 14.84
CA ASP A 2 -44.01 -12.42 13.99
C ASP A 2 -43.54 -11.21 14.80
N ILE A 3 -42.48 -10.56 14.33
CA ILE A 3 -42.33 -9.12 14.51
C ILE A 3 -42.14 -8.53 13.11
N LEU A 4 -43.28 -8.25 12.48
CA LEU A 4 -43.44 -7.23 11.47
C LEU A 4 -43.46 -5.87 12.19
N PHE A 5 -42.48 -5.01 11.95
CA PHE A 5 -42.73 -3.57 11.91
C PHE A 5 -41.79 -2.91 10.90
N THR A 6 -42.41 -2.58 9.76
CA THR A 6 -42.23 -1.35 8.97
C THR A 6 -40.83 -1.07 8.41
N GLY A 7 -40.59 -1.13 7.09
CA GLY A 7 -41.46 -0.61 6.03
C GLY A 7 -41.35 0.91 5.91
N ARG A 8 -40.13 1.46 5.91
CA ARG A 8 -39.76 2.79 5.40
C ARG A 8 -38.25 2.98 5.57
N ASN A 9 -37.45 2.67 4.54
CA ASN A 9 -36.12 3.25 4.26
C ASN A 9 -35.29 2.48 3.22
N TYR A 10 -35.77 1.35 2.70
CA TYR A 10 -35.05 0.59 1.65
C TYR A 10 -35.42 1.01 0.21
N LEU A 11 -35.87 2.23 -0.02
CA LEU A 11 -36.18 2.76 -1.36
C LEU A 11 -35.51 4.10 -1.68
N ILE A 12 -34.55 4.56 -0.87
CA ILE A 12 -33.81 5.81 -1.14
C ILE A 12 -32.40 5.53 -1.73
N PHE A 13 -31.89 4.30 -1.68
CA PHE A 13 -30.60 3.94 -2.26
C PHE A 13 -30.65 3.27 -3.64
N SER A 14 -31.84 3.07 -4.21
CA SER A 14 -32.00 2.40 -5.52
C SER A 14 -32.53 3.33 -6.63
N PHE A 15 -32.65 4.64 -6.39
CA PHE A 15 -33.17 5.63 -7.34
C PHE A 15 -32.28 6.87 -7.54
N LEU A 16 -30.98 6.77 -7.24
CA LEU A 16 -29.98 7.78 -7.61
C LEU A 16 -29.06 7.33 -8.76
N LEU A 17 -29.53 6.41 -9.61
CA LEU A 17 -28.83 5.98 -10.83
C LEU A 17 -29.46 6.50 -12.12
N VAL A 18 -30.19 7.61 -12.06
CA VAL A 18 -30.59 8.33 -13.27
C VAL A 18 -30.44 9.83 -13.01
N TRP A 19 -29.79 10.52 -13.95
CA TRP A 19 -29.51 11.96 -13.99
C TRP A 19 -28.20 12.43 -13.34
N THR A 20 -27.09 11.75 -13.61
CA THR A 20 -25.90 12.50 -14.02
C THR A 20 -25.78 12.31 -15.52
N GLN A 21 -25.62 13.41 -16.25
CA GLN A 21 -25.13 13.41 -17.64
C GLN A 21 -24.08 12.31 -17.76
N GLY A 22 -24.24 11.41 -18.74
CA GLY A 22 -23.22 10.43 -19.03
C GLY A 22 -21.92 11.20 -19.22
N SER A 23 -21.03 11.14 -18.22
CA SER A 23 -19.64 11.42 -18.45
C SER A 23 -19.26 10.39 -19.49
N GLU A 24 -19.07 10.80 -20.73
CA GLU A 24 -18.39 9.97 -21.71
C GLU A 24 -17.07 9.59 -21.06
N ILE A 25 -17.01 8.39 -20.48
CA ILE A 25 -15.75 7.82 -20.03
C ILE A 25 -15.00 7.68 -21.35
N SER A 26 -13.98 8.52 -21.53
CA SER A 26 -13.19 8.51 -22.74
C SER A 26 -12.67 7.10 -22.98
N ARG A 27 -12.49 6.70 -24.24
CA ARG A 27 -11.91 5.39 -24.56
C ARG A 27 -10.59 5.18 -23.82
N VAL A 28 -9.81 6.25 -23.67
CA VAL A 28 -8.54 6.23 -22.93
C VAL A 28 -8.74 6.00 -21.44
N ASN A 29 -9.75 6.61 -20.80
CA ASN A 29 -10.07 6.33 -19.39
C ASN A 29 -10.43 4.85 -19.15
N LEU A 30 -11.18 4.24 -20.07
CA LEU A 30 -11.48 2.80 -20.01
C LEU A 30 -10.23 1.94 -20.18
N GLU A 31 -9.36 2.29 -21.13
CA GLU A 31 -8.08 1.60 -21.36
C GLU A 31 -7.16 1.70 -20.13
N CYS A 32 -7.02 2.89 -19.53
CA CYS A 32 -6.25 3.11 -18.29
C CYS A 32 -6.80 2.27 -17.12
N PHE A 33 -8.12 2.18 -16.99
CA PHE A 33 -8.78 1.40 -15.93
C PHE A 33 -8.64 -0.12 -16.14
N ASP A 34 -8.77 -0.60 -17.38
CA ASP A 34 -8.58 -2.00 -17.73
C ASP A 34 -7.14 -2.46 -17.47
N SER A 35 -6.15 -1.65 -17.87
CA SER A 35 -4.73 -1.92 -17.58
C SER A 35 -4.46 -1.98 -16.08
N TYR A 36 -4.95 -0.99 -15.32
CA TYR A 36 -4.83 -0.96 -13.86
C TYR A 36 -5.42 -2.22 -13.22
N THR A 37 -6.65 -2.60 -13.60
CA THR A 37 -7.34 -3.76 -13.01
C THR A 37 -6.61 -5.07 -13.30
N LYS A 38 -6.09 -5.24 -14.53
CA LYS A 38 -5.30 -6.42 -14.91
C LYS A 38 -4.01 -6.52 -14.11
N GLU A 39 -3.26 -5.43 -13.97
CA GLU A 39 -2.04 -5.40 -13.16
C GLU A 39 -2.34 -5.68 -11.69
N GLN A 40 -3.39 -5.08 -11.12
CA GLN A 40 -3.75 -5.32 -9.72
C GLN A 40 -4.13 -6.78 -9.46
N HIS A 41 -4.85 -7.42 -10.38
CA HIS A 41 -5.13 -8.84 -10.31
C HIS A 41 -3.84 -9.68 -10.35
N SER A 42 -2.90 -9.34 -11.23
CA SER A 42 -1.58 -9.99 -11.31
C SER A 42 -0.77 -9.84 -10.00
N ASN A 43 -0.75 -8.64 -9.43
CA ASN A 43 -0.07 -8.33 -8.17
C ASN A 43 -0.67 -9.15 -7.02
N ALA A 44 -2.01 -9.23 -6.95
CA ALA A 44 -2.69 -10.02 -5.92
C ALA A 44 -2.39 -11.53 -6.04
N LEU A 45 -2.34 -12.07 -7.26
CA LEU A 45 -1.98 -13.47 -7.48
C LEU A 45 -0.52 -13.75 -7.10
N THR A 46 0.39 -12.85 -7.47
CA THR A 46 1.81 -12.93 -7.11
C THR A 46 2.00 -12.89 -5.59
N TYR A 47 1.29 -12.00 -4.90
CA TYR A 47 1.27 -11.94 -3.44
C TYR A 47 0.80 -13.26 -2.83
N LYS A 48 -0.36 -13.78 -3.30
CA LYS A 48 -0.91 -15.05 -2.80
C LYS A 48 0.12 -16.18 -2.91
N ASN A 49 0.75 -16.31 -4.07
CA ASN A 49 1.73 -17.37 -4.31
C ASN A 49 2.98 -17.20 -3.43
N SER A 50 3.48 -15.97 -3.31
CA SER A 50 4.66 -15.64 -2.49
C SER A 50 4.39 -15.88 -1.00
N HIS A 51 3.20 -15.52 -0.53
CA HIS A 51 2.77 -15.74 0.85
C HIS A 51 2.64 -17.23 1.18
N LEU A 52 2.02 -18.01 0.30
CA LEU A 52 1.87 -19.47 0.49
C LEU A 52 3.23 -20.18 0.49
N ALA A 53 4.20 -19.70 -0.31
CA ALA A 53 5.56 -20.25 -0.32
C ALA A 53 6.29 -20.09 1.03
N CYS A 54 5.91 -19.11 1.86
CA CYS A 54 6.50 -18.89 3.19
C CYS A 54 6.13 -19.96 4.23
N GLY A 55 5.09 -20.76 4.00
CA GLY A 55 4.64 -21.83 4.90
C GLY A 55 4.95 -23.25 4.41
N GLY A 56 5.58 -23.42 3.24
CA GLY A 56 5.83 -24.72 2.61
C GLY A 56 7.19 -25.35 2.92
N ALA A 57 7.48 -26.49 2.29
CA ALA A 57 8.77 -27.20 2.39
C ALA A 57 9.99 -26.32 2.02
N GLU A 58 9.79 -25.26 1.25
CA GLU A 58 10.81 -24.27 0.89
C GLU A 58 11.21 -23.37 2.07
N ALA A 59 10.30 -23.06 3.00
CA ALA A 59 10.61 -22.30 4.21
C ALA A 59 11.51 -23.11 5.15
N ALA A 60 11.26 -24.42 5.26
CA ALA A 60 12.12 -25.35 5.99
C ALA A 60 13.53 -25.44 5.38
N LEU A 61 13.66 -25.31 4.05
CA LEU A 61 14.96 -25.29 3.38
C LEU A 61 15.72 -23.96 3.59
N ARG A 62 15.03 -22.80 3.58
CA ARG A 62 15.65 -21.48 3.84
C ARG A 62 16.17 -21.37 5.27
N SER A 63 15.49 -21.96 6.26
CA SER A 63 15.93 -21.97 7.67
C SER A 63 17.29 -22.66 7.90
N ARG A 64 17.76 -23.49 6.95
CA ARG A 64 19.07 -24.15 7.02
C ARG A 64 20.23 -23.26 6.58
N ILE A 65 19.95 -22.15 5.88
CA ILE A 65 20.96 -21.13 5.59
C ILE A 65 21.08 -20.28 6.84
N LYS A 66 22.02 -20.65 7.71
CA LYS A 66 22.38 -19.95 8.94
C LYS A 66 22.34 -18.44 8.72
N ARG A 67 21.33 -17.76 9.28
CA ARG A 67 21.31 -16.30 9.33
C ARG A 67 22.57 -15.87 10.08
N LEU A 68 23.50 -15.22 9.38
CA LEU A 68 24.45 -14.35 10.05
C LEU A 68 23.57 -13.28 10.69
N ARG A 69 23.32 -13.40 12.00
CA ARG A 69 22.81 -12.27 12.79
C ARG A 69 23.83 -11.16 12.60
N MET A 70 23.55 -10.25 11.67
CA MET A 70 24.22 -8.97 11.67
C MET A 70 23.77 -8.29 12.95
N ASP A 71 24.71 -7.75 13.73
CA ASP A 71 24.35 -6.86 14.82
C ASP A 71 23.57 -5.69 14.22
N ILE A 72 22.26 -5.67 14.46
CA ILE A 72 21.40 -4.60 14.00
C ILE A 72 21.60 -3.43 14.95
N ASP A 73 22.08 -2.29 14.42
CA ASP A 73 22.13 -1.05 15.17
C ASP A 73 20.72 -0.45 15.29
N VAL A 74 20.04 -0.82 16.37
CA VAL A 74 18.66 -0.40 16.65
C VAL A 74 18.54 1.12 16.77
N GLU A 75 19.55 1.79 17.32
CA GLU A 75 19.50 3.25 17.49
C GLU A 75 19.68 3.96 16.15
N PHE A 76 20.54 3.44 15.27
CA PHE A 76 20.63 3.91 13.89
C PHE A 76 19.31 3.72 13.13
N GLU A 77 18.68 2.55 13.22
CA GLU A 77 17.38 2.29 12.56
C GLU A 77 16.28 3.23 13.08
N LYS A 78 16.22 3.48 14.40
CA LYS A 78 15.30 4.47 14.99
C LYS A 78 15.55 5.88 14.46
N LEU A 79 16.82 6.28 14.32
CA LEU A 79 17.18 7.59 13.78
C LEU A 79 16.72 7.73 12.32
N ILE A 80 16.93 6.72 11.49
CA ILE A 80 16.50 6.72 10.09
C ILE A 80 14.97 6.83 9.98
N LEU A 81 14.22 6.07 10.80
CA LEU A 81 12.76 6.15 10.82
C LEU A 81 12.27 7.55 11.26
N ALA A 82 12.86 8.12 12.31
CA ALA A 82 12.52 9.45 12.77
C ALA A 82 12.82 10.52 11.70
N LYS A 83 13.95 10.40 11.00
CA LYS A 83 14.32 11.32 9.94
C LYS A 83 13.37 11.24 8.75
N ALA A 84 13.03 10.02 8.31
CA ALA A 84 12.05 9.84 7.23
C ALA A 84 10.67 10.42 7.59
N ALA A 85 10.25 10.29 8.86
CA ALA A 85 9.01 10.90 9.36
C ALA A 85 9.06 12.44 9.28
N GLU A 86 10.16 13.04 9.72
CA GLU A 86 10.38 14.48 9.67
C GLU A 86 10.37 14.99 8.22
N ASP A 87 11.12 14.35 7.32
CA ASP A 87 11.22 14.75 5.91
C ASP A 87 9.86 14.70 5.21
N MET A 88 9.03 13.67 5.49
CA MET A 88 7.65 13.63 4.99
C MET A 88 6.82 14.81 5.50
N CYS A 89 6.91 15.12 6.79
CA CYS A 89 6.16 16.22 7.39
C CYS A 89 6.58 17.57 6.80
N ASP A 90 7.88 17.79 6.64
CA ASP A 90 8.41 19.04 6.09
C ASP A 90 8.07 19.21 4.61
N ASN A 91 8.14 18.13 3.82
CA ASN A 91 7.73 18.16 2.41
C ASN A 91 6.25 18.55 2.28
N MET A 92 5.36 17.98 3.09
CA MET A 92 3.95 18.37 3.08
C MET A 92 3.73 19.81 3.58
N ARG A 93 4.46 20.23 4.63
CA ARG A 93 4.38 21.59 5.17
C ARG A 93 4.81 22.64 4.15
N SER A 94 5.78 22.34 3.29
CA SER A 94 6.26 23.26 2.25
C SER A 94 5.16 23.69 1.27
N CYS A 95 4.11 22.88 1.10
CA CYS A 95 2.96 23.24 0.26
C CYS A 95 2.14 24.41 0.80
N ASN A 96 2.23 24.73 2.10
CA ASN A 96 1.47 25.82 2.72
C ASN A 96 1.90 27.22 2.25
N ASP A 97 3.12 27.34 1.70
CA ASP A 97 3.64 28.60 1.19
C ASP A 97 3.16 28.91 -0.24
N ILE A 98 2.39 28.00 -0.86
CA ILE A 98 1.85 28.18 -2.22
C ILE A 98 0.52 28.93 -2.14
N PRO A 99 0.44 30.18 -2.65
CA PRO A 99 -0.77 31.01 -2.51
C PRO A 99 -1.88 30.63 -3.51
N ASP A 100 -1.50 30.08 -4.67
CA ASP A 100 -2.46 29.66 -5.69
C ASP A 100 -3.12 28.34 -5.30
N SER A 101 -4.45 28.27 -5.43
CA SER A 101 -5.23 27.09 -5.03
C SER A 101 -4.90 25.86 -5.87
N GLN A 102 -4.65 26.02 -7.17
CA GLN A 102 -4.31 24.89 -8.03
C GLN A 102 -2.94 24.33 -7.67
N GLY A 103 -1.93 25.19 -7.53
CA GLY A 103 -0.58 24.82 -7.12
C GLY A 103 -0.54 24.21 -5.72
N PHE A 104 -1.31 24.75 -4.78
CA PHE A 104 -1.45 24.20 -3.42
C PHE A 104 -1.98 22.76 -3.46
N LEU A 105 -3.09 22.53 -4.16
CA LEU A 105 -3.71 21.20 -4.28
C LEU A 105 -2.81 20.21 -5.02
N GLN A 106 -2.15 20.66 -6.09
CA GLN A 106 -1.21 19.84 -6.85
C GLN A 106 0.00 19.44 -6.00
N CYS A 107 0.56 20.37 -5.21
CA CYS A 107 1.65 20.09 -4.29
C CYS A 107 1.26 19.01 -3.28
N TYR A 108 0.11 19.17 -2.60
CA TYR A 108 -0.36 18.16 -1.65
C TYR A 108 -0.65 16.81 -2.32
N SER A 109 -1.22 16.79 -3.53
CA SER A 109 -1.44 15.54 -4.27
C SER A 109 -0.13 14.80 -4.55
N THR A 110 0.96 15.51 -4.86
CA THR A 110 2.26 14.90 -5.12
C THR A 110 2.97 14.48 -3.83
N THR A 111 3.09 15.38 -2.85
CA THR A 111 3.85 15.13 -1.62
C THR A 111 3.19 14.05 -0.75
N THR A 112 1.86 13.98 -0.72
CA THR A 112 1.15 12.92 0.03
C THR A 112 1.30 11.54 -0.62
N LEU A 113 1.34 11.46 -1.96
CA LEU A 113 1.60 10.19 -2.64
C LEU A 113 3.03 9.69 -2.37
N GLN A 114 4.01 10.60 -2.39
CA GLN A 114 5.40 10.29 -2.00
C GLN A 114 5.48 9.87 -0.52
N ALA A 115 4.77 10.57 0.37
CA ALA A 115 4.71 10.20 1.78
C ALA A 115 4.07 8.82 1.98
N ALA A 116 3.07 8.43 1.19
CA ALA A 116 2.51 7.09 1.24
C ALA A 116 3.57 6.01 0.92
N GLN A 117 4.38 6.21 -0.13
CA GLN A 117 5.48 5.29 -0.48
C GLN A 117 6.53 5.18 0.64
N THR A 118 6.95 6.33 1.19
CA THR A 118 7.90 6.37 2.31
C THR A 118 7.33 5.68 3.56
N SER A 119 6.05 5.93 3.89
CA SER A 119 5.39 5.34 5.05
C SER A 119 5.28 3.82 4.95
N VAL A 120 5.05 3.28 3.76
CA VAL A 120 5.05 1.82 3.50
C VAL A 120 6.44 1.25 3.76
N THR A 121 7.49 1.89 3.25
CA THR A 121 8.87 1.46 3.48
C THR A 121 9.21 1.47 4.97
N MET A 122 8.87 2.56 5.68
CA MET A 122 9.08 2.69 7.12
C MET A 122 8.34 1.59 7.90
N HIS A 123 7.07 1.34 7.57
CA HIS A 123 6.27 0.30 8.22
C HIS A 123 6.93 -1.08 8.11
N PHE A 124 7.37 -1.47 6.91
CA PHE A 124 7.98 -2.79 6.72
C PHE A 124 9.38 -2.90 7.30
N ASN A 125 10.19 -1.85 7.26
CA ASN A 125 11.51 -1.83 7.90
C ASN A 125 11.37 -1.96 9.43
N ALA A 126 10.48 -1.16 10.05
CA ALA A 126 10.20 -1.25 11.48
C ALA A 126 9.63 -2.62 11.86
N SER A 127 8.71 -3.17 11.07
CA SER A 127 8.14 -4.50 11.32
C SER A 127 9.20 -5.60 11.23
N SER A 128 10.12 -5.50 10.27
CA SER A 128 11.26 -6.42 10.16
C SER A 128 12.16 -6.34 11.39
N LEU A 129 12.45 -5.14 11.89
CA LEU A 129 13.24 -4.95 13.11
C LEU A 129 12.55 -5.57 14.34
N VAL A 130 11.24 -5.40 14.48
CA VAL A 130 10.46 -6.02 15.56
C VAL A 130 10.54 -7.55 15.52
N VAL A 131 10.51 -8.16 14.32
CA VAL A 131 10.71 -9.61 14.18
C VAL A 131 12.11 -10.02 14.63
N GLU A 132 13.15 -9.29 14.24
CA GLU A 132 14.52 -9.61 14.63
C GLU A 132 14.75 -9.49 16.14
N LEU A 133 14.16 -8.48 16.78
CA LEU A 133 14.25 -8.24 18.22
C LEU A 133 13.35 -9.18 19.05
N SER A 134 12.41 -9.89 18.43
CA SER A 134 11.52 -10.81 19.15
C SER A 134 12.26 -12.02 19.74
N GLU A 135 11.67 -12.64 20.76
CA GLU A 135 12.19 -13.87 21.39
C GLU A 135 11.82 -15.15 20.61
N ASN A 136 11.21 -15.01 19.43
CA ASN A 136 10.78 -16.14 18.61
C ASN A 136 11.98 -16.98 18.12
N GLU A 137 11.72 -18.26 17.88
CA GLU A 137 12.72 -19.15 17.29
C GLU A 137 13.08 -18.71 15.87
N ASP A 138 14.31 -18.99 15.43
CA ASP A 138 14.82 -18.52 14.14
C ASP A 138 13.93 -18.94 12.95
N TYR A 139 13.36 -20.16 13.00
CA TYR A 139 12.44 -20.64 11.97
C TYR A 139 11.14 -19.81 11.89
N GLN A 140 10.62 -19.36 13.04
CA GLN A 140 9.42 -18.52 13.09
C GLN A 140 9.75 -17.14 12.54
N LYS A 141 10.90 -16.58 12.93
CA LYS A 141 11.40 -15.33 12.37
C LYS A 141 11.55 -15.42 10.85
N ASP A 142 12.05 -16.53 10.30
CA ASP A 142 12.19 -16.72 8.85
C ASP A 142 10.83 -16.65 8.15
N THR A 143 9.83 -17.37 8.67
CA THR A 143 8.46 -17.32 8.13
C THR A 143 7.86 -15.92 8.22
N MET A 144 8.10 -15.21 9.33
CA MET A 144 7.63 -13.83 9.51
C MET A 144 8.30 -12.86 8.52
N HIS A 145 9.63 -12.93 8.34
CA HIS A 145 10.34 -12.10 7.35
C HIS A 145 9.89 -12.40 5.93
N CYS A 146 9.75 -13.68 5.56
CA CYS A 146 9.24 -14.06 4.25
C CYS A 146 7.84 -13.46 4.02
N THR A 147 6.97 -13.56 5.01
CA THR A 147 5.61 -13.00 4.93
C THR A 147 5.63 -11.48 4.82
N LEU A 148 6.47 -10.80 5.61
CA LEU A 148 6.64 -9.36 5.55
C LEU A 148 7.17 -8.90 4.20
N GLN A 149 8.14 -9.60 3.61
CA GLN A 149 8.67 -9.31 2.28
C GLN A 149 7.61 -9.48 1.19
N ALA A 150 6.81 -10.56 1.24
CA ALA A 150 5.71 -10.77 0.30
C ALA A 150 4.68 -9.63 0.38
N LYS A 151 4.31 -9.21 1.61
CA LYS A 151 3.40 -8.08 1.84
C LYS A 151 4.00 -6.76 1.37
N LYS A 152 5.27 -6.49 1.68
CA LYS A 152 6.00 -5.28 1.26
C LYS A 152 5.92 -5.13 -0.25
N LYS A 153 6.34 -6.18 -0.96
CA LYS A 153 6.29 -6.20 -2.41
C LYS A 153 4.88 -5.97 -2.96
N TYR A 154 3.86 -6.61 -2.39
CA TYR A 154 2.48 -6.40 -2.84
C TYR A 154 2.02 -4.94 -2.72
N VAL A 155 2.31 -4.29 -1.59
CA VAL A 155 1.92 -2.89 -1.38
C VAL A 155 2.72 -1.94 -2.25
N GLU A 156 4.02 -2.20 -2.46
CA GLU A 156 4.88 -1.45 -3.38
C GLU A 156 4.38 -1.58 -4.83
N ASP A 157 4.12 -2.80 -5.30
CA ASP A 157 3.58 -3.06 -6.64
C ASP A 157 2.19 -2.41 -6.81
N TRP A 158 1.34 -2.44 -5.76
CA TRP A 158 0.03 -1.76 -5.77
C TRP A 158 0.17 -0.25 -5.92
N LEU A 159 1.07 0.39 -5.16
CA LEU A 159 1.33 1.83 -5.23
C LEU A 159 1.89 2.25 -6.59
N ASP A 160 2.82 1.48 -7.14
CA ASP A 160 3.42 1.71 -8.46
C ASP A 160 2.39 1.59 -9.58
N THR A 161 1.57 0.52 -9.58
CA THR A 161 0.47 0.37 -10.53
C THR A 161 -0.57 1.48 -10.39
N TYR A 162 -0.86 1.95 -9.17
CA TYR A 162 -1.75 3.10 -8.95
C TYR A 162 -1.15 4.41 -9.50
N GLN A 163 0.14 4.65 -9.28
CA GLN A 163 0.81 5.83 -9.82
C GLN A 163 0.81 5.83 -11.35
N ARG A 164 1.07 4.67 -11.99
CA ARG A 164 0.94 4.53 -13.46
C ARG A 164 -0.48 4.80 -13.94
N HIS A 165 -1.50 4.36 -13.21
CA HIS A 165 -2.89 4.64 -13.53
C HIS A 165 -3.19 6.15 -13.50
N LEU A 166 -2.74 6.86 -12.45
CA LEU A 166 -2.88 8.32 -12.38
C LEU A 166 -2.15 9.03 -13.54
N GLN A 167 -0.94 8.58 -13.88
CA GLN A 167 -0.19 9.11 -15.02
C GLN A 167 -0.95 8.92 -16.34
N CYS A 168 -1.53 7.73 -16.55
CA CYS A 168 -2.34 7.43 -17.72
C CYS A 168 -3.54 8.39 -17.83
N LEU A 169 -4.27 8.60 -16.73
CA LEU A 169 -5.41 9.54 -16.67
C LEU A 169 -5.00 11.02 -16.81
N SER A 170 -3.76 11.37 -16.51
CA SER A 170 -3.25 12.74 -16.69
C SER A 170 -2.75 13.04 -18.11
N SER A 171 -2.56 11.99 -18.92
CA SER A 171 -2.07 12.09 -20.32
C SER A 171 -3.19 12.26 -21.36
N THR A 172 -4.44 12.27 -20.90
CA THR A 172 -5.67 12.61 -21.64
C THR A 172 -6.04 14.07 -21.50
#